data_AF-A0A7R9U8W4-F1
#
_entry.id   AF-A0A7R9U8W4-F1
#
_cell.length_a   1.000
_cell.length_b   1.000
_cell.length_c   1.000
_cell.angle_alpha   90.00
_cell.angle_beta   90.00
_cell.angle_gamma   90.00
#
_symmetry.space_group_name_H-M   'P 1'
#
loop_
_entity.id
_entity.type
_entity.pdbx_description
1 polymer ?
#
loop_
_entity_poly.entity_id
_entity_poly.type
_entity_poly.pdbx_seq_one_letter_code
_entity_poly.pdbx_strand_id
1 'polypeptide(L)'
;PKGGSALVHRTRLRIFAVVDSKHFELFIFSCILANTLALALVFFGMPDDYAKTLEVLERLFTFIFTIEAVLKIGAFGLHYFRDNWNNFDFVLVLGGLISTIVVFATNLATTSLAA
;
A
#
# COMPACT_ATOMS: atom_id res chain seq x y z
N PRO A 1 -6.95 -20.47 31.25
CA PRO A 1 -6.64 -19.78 29.98
C PRO A 1 -7.48 -18.50 29.80
N LYS A 2 -7.08 -17.37 30.43
CA LYS A 2 -7.76 -16.06 30.33
C LYS A 2 -6.84 -14.91 29.84
N GLY A 3 -5.56 -15.20 29.56
CA GLY A 3 -4.56 -14.20 29.19
C GLY A 3 -4.56 -13.77 27.72
N GLY A 4 -4.96 -14.66 26.80
CA GLY A 4 -4.91 -14.37 25.35
C GLY A 4 -5.93 -13.32 24.90
N SER A 5 -7.15 -13.35 25.43
CA SER A 5 -8.24 -12.46 25.02
C SER A 5 -8.01 -10.99 25.41
N ALA A 6 -7.34 -10.74 26.53
CA ALA A 6 -7.02 -9.39 26.99
C ALA A 6 -5.87 -8.74 26.18
N LEU A 7 -4.91 -9.53 25.70
CA LEU A 7 -3.79 -9.05 24.89
C LEU A 7 -4.25 -8.64 23.48
N VAL A 8 -5.14 -9.43 22.88
CA VAL A 8 -5.75 -9.12 21.58
C VAL A 8 -6.57 -7.84 21.64
N HIS A 9 -7.28 -7.60 22.75
CA HIS A 9 -8.02 -6.35 22.92
C HIS A 9 -7.08 -5.14 23.06
N ARG A 10 -5.98 -5.26 23.82
CA ARG A 10 -5.00 -4.17 24.01
C ARG A 10 -4.20 -3.84 22.74
N THR A 11 -3.80 -4.83 21.96
CA THR A 11 -3.08 -4.62 20.69
C THR A 11 -3.96 -3.92 19.67
N ARG A 12 -5.23 -4.33 19.56
CA ARG A 12 -6.20 -3.69 18.66
C ARG A 12 -6.48 -2.24 19.02
N LEU A 13 -6.57 -1.90 20.31
CA LEU A 13 -6.74 -0.51 20.77
C LEU A 13 -5.52 0.38 20.48
N ARG A 14 -4.30 -0.16 20.57
CA ARG A 14 -3.08 0.59 20.21
C ARG A 14 -3.00 0.84 18.71
N ILE A 15 -3.31 -0.17 17.89
CA ILE A 15 -3.35 -0.01 16.43
C ILE A 15 -4.42 1.01 16.07
N PHE A 16 -5.62 0.91 16.66
CA PHE A 16 -6.69 1.89 16.50
C PHE A 16 -6.21 3.31 16.81
N ALA A 17 -5.56 3.53 17.96
CA ALA A 17 -5.06 4.85 18.33
C ALA A 17 -4.01 5.42 17.37
N VAL A 18 -3.23 4.56 16.70
CA VAL A 18 -2.25 4.98 15.69
C VAL A 18 -2.96 5.32 14.37
N VAL A 19 -3.83 4.44 13.88
CA VAL A 19 -4.48 4.62 12.57
C VAL A 19 -5.56 5.70 12.57
N ASP A 20 -6.18 5.96 13.71
CA ASP A 20 -7.19 7.02 13.93
C ASP A 20 -6.53 8.39 14.24
N SER A 21 -5.19 8.45 14.23
CA SER A 21 -4.50 9.71 14.50
C SER A 21 -4.45 10.59 13.26
N LYS A 22 -4.79 11.88 13.43
CA LYS A 22 -4.71 12.88 12.34
C LYS A 22 -3.34 12.95 11.67
N HIS A 23 -2.27 12.70 12.41
CA HIS A 23 -0.91 12.70 11.87
C HIS A 23 -0.70 11.53 10.89
N PHE A 24 -1.24 10.36 11.21
CA PHE A 24 -1.18 9.19 10.33
C PHE A 24 -2.03 9.42 9.06
N GLU A 25 -3.25 9.94 9.20
CA GLU A 25 -4.09 10.27 8.05
C GLU A 25 -3.44 11.31 7.11
N LEU A 26 -2.86 12.38 7.68
CA LEU A 26 -2.15 13.39 6.88
C LEU A 26 -0.91 12.82 6.19
N PHE A 27 -0.16 11.93 6.86
CA PHE A 27 0.97 11.25 6.25
C PHE A 27 0.54 10.44 5.03
N ILE A 28 -0.47 9.58 5.17
CA ILE A 28 -0.98 8.76 4.06
C ILE A 28 -1.53 9.65 2.93
N PHE A 29 -2.27 10.70 3.25
CA PHE A 29 -2.75 11.65 2.26
C PHE A 29 -1.60 12.31 1.48
N SER A 30 -0.52 12.71 2.16
CA SER A 30 0.67 13.25 1.50
C SER A 30 1.37 12.23 0.59
N CYS A 31 1.42 10.96 0.99
CA CYS A 31 1.93 9.88 0.15
C CYS A 31 1.08 9.69 -1.11
N ILE A 32 -0.25 9.80 -1.01
CA ILE A 32 -1.16 9.71 -2.17
C ILE A 32 -0.88 10.84 -3.16
N LEU A 33 -0.71 12.07 -2.66
CA LEU A 33 -0.36 13.22 -3.50
C LEU A 33 1.00 13.04 -4.17
N ALA A 34 2.00 12.57 -3.42
CA ALA A 34 3.34 12.31 -3.96
C ALA A 34 3.34 11.18 -5.00
N ASN A 35 2.58 10.11 -4.79
CA ASN A 35 2.40 9.04 -5.77
C ASN A 35 1.72 9.54 -7.05
N THR A 36 0.70 10.37 -6.91
CA THR A 36 0.01 10.99 -8.06
C THR A 36 0.96 11.90 -8.84
N LEU A 37 1.81 12.65 -8.15
CA LEU A 37 2.84 13.47 -8.78
C LEU A 37 3.89 12.60 -9.50
N ALA A 38 4.34 11.50 -8.89
CA ALA A 38 5.26 10.56 -9.53
C ALA A 38 4.68 10.01 -10.84
N LEU A 39 3.39 9.65 -10.85
CA LEU A 39 2.69 9.23 -12.05
C LEU A 39 2.60 10.36 -13.09
N ALA A 40 2.36 11.60 -12.66
CA ALA A 40 2.32 12.76 -13.56
C ALA A 40 3.68 13.11 -14.17
N LEU A 41 4.77 12.69 -13.53
CA LEU A 41 6.14 12.85 -14.03
C LEU A 41 6.52 11.78 -15.09
N VAL A 42 5.64 10.82 -15.39
CA VAL A 42 5.88 9.85 -16.46
C VAL A 42 5.68 10.51 -17.82
N PHE A 43 6.71 10.47 -18.68
CA PHE A 43 6.67 11.01 -20.05
C PHE A 43 7.31 10.04 -21.06
N PHE A 44 6.90 10.15 -22.33
CA PHE A 44 7.40 9.30 -23.42
C PHE A 44 8.85 9.64 -23.77
N GLY A 45 9.70 8.61 -23.93
CA GLY A 45 11.12 8.78 -24.26
C GLY A 45 11.99 9.18 -23.06
N MET A 46 11.54 8.93 -21.83
CA MET A 46 12.36 9.16 -20.64
C MET A 46 13.60 8.25 -20.61
N PRO A 47 14.72 8.70 -19.99
CA PRO A 47 15.88 7.85 -19.78
C PRO A 47 15.56 6.63 -18.90
N ASP A 48 16.19 5.50 -19.16
CA ASP A 48 15.96 4.24 -18.43
C ASP A 48 16.18 4.38 -16.92
N ASP A 49 17.19 5.13 -16.49
CA ASP A 49 17.48 5.34 -15.07
C ASP A 49 16.39 6.18 -14.37
N TYR A 50 15.77 7.10 -15.11
CA TYR A 50 14.63 7.88 -14.62
C TYR A 50 13.38 6.99 -14.48
N ALA A 51 13.12 6.15 -15.49
CA ALA A 51 12.03 5.18 -15.47
C ALA A 51 12.13 4.23 -14.26
N LYS A 52 13.33 3.67 -14.03
CA LYS A 52 13.60 2.80 -12.87
C LYS A 52 13.36 3.51 -11.55
N THR A 53 13.74 4.79 -11.46
CA THR A 53 13.52 5.59 -10.24
C THR A 53 12.03 5.76 -9.95
N LEU A 54 11.22 6.07 -10.98
CA LEU A 54 9.77 6.18 -10.84
C LEU A 54 9.13 4.83 -10.49
N GLU A 55 9.60 3.72 -11.07
CA GLU A 55 9.11 2.37 -10.75
C GLU A 55 9.41 1.99 -9.29
N VAL A 56 10.61 2.29 -8.79
CA VAL A 56 10.97 2.06 -7.38
C VAL A 56 10.07 2.90 -6.46
N LEU A 57 9.77 4.14 -6.86
CA LEU A 57 8.90 5.03 -6.10
C LEU A 57 7.44 4.53 -6.06
N GLU A 58 6.89 4.08 -7.19
CA GLU A 58 5.57 3.44 -7.27
C GLU A 58 5.50 2.20 -6.37
N ARG A 59 6.55 1.37 -6.38
CA ARG A 59 6.64 0.17 -5.53
C ARG A 59 6.71 0.52 -4.04
N LEU A 60 7.44 1.58 -3.69
CA LEU A 60 7.50 2.11 -2.33
C LEU A 60 6.13 2.59 -1.83
N PHE A 61 5.42 3.39 -2.63
CA PHE A 61 4.08 3.85 -2.27
C PHE A 61 3.07 2.70 -2.16
N THR A 62 3.10 1.75 -3.10
CA THR A 62 2.28 0.53 -3.02
C THR A 62 2.51 -0.23 -1.72
N PHE A 63 3.76 -0.36 -1.28
CA PHE A 63 4.09 -1.01 -0.02
C PHE A 63 3.56 -0.24 1.21
N ILE A 64 3.70 1.09 1.22
CA ILE A 64 3.18 1.96 2.29
C ILE A 64 1.66 1.83 2.41
N PHE A 65 0.93 1.93 1.30
CA PHE A 65 -0.53 1.81 1.30
C PHE A 65 -0.99 0.39 1.63
N THR A 66 -0.22 -0.64 1.26
CA THR A 66 -0.52 -2.02 1.68
C THR A 66 -0.45 -2.16 3.21
N ILE A 67 0.59 -1.60 3.85
CA ILE A 67 0.72 -1.61 5.31
C ILE A 67 -0.43 -0.83 5.96
N GLU A 68 -0.75 0.34 5.43
CA GLU A 68 -1.89 1.17 5.85
C GLU A 68 -3.19 0.36 5.89
N ALA A 69 -3.52 -0.30 4.77
CA ALA A 69 -4.75 -1.05 4.63
C ALA A 69 -4.80 -2.23 5.62
N VAL A 70 -3.68 -2.96 5.80
CA VAL A 70 -3.57 -4.05 6.78
C VAL A 70 -3.78 -3.54 8.21
N LEU A 71 -3.17 -2.40 8.56
CA LEU A 71 -3.31 -1.81 9.89
C LEU A 71 -4.76 -1.35 10.15
N LYS A 72 -5.38 -0.66 9.18
CA LYS A 72 -6.77 -0.20 9.31
C LYS A 72 -7.76 -1.36 9.35
N ILE A 73 -7.59 -2.39 8.53
CA ILE A 73 -8.43 -3.61 8.59
C ILE A 73 -8.25 -4.30 9.95
N GLY A 74 -7.03 -4.36 10.49
CA GLY A 74 -6.77 -4.92 11.82
C GLY A 74 -7.44 -4.13 12.96
N ALA A 75 -7.53 -2.80 12.84
CA ALA A 75 -8.17 -1.94 13.83
C ALA A 75 -9.71 -1.96 13.72
N PHE A 76 -10.23 -1.61 12.55
CA PHE A 76 -11.65 -1.36 12.29
C PHE A 76 -12.43 -2.62 11.88
N GLY A 77 -11.74 -3.66 11.41
CA GLY A 77 -12.38 -4.86 10.85
C GLY A 77 -13.24 -4.52 9.63
N LEU A 78 -14.44 -5.09 9.55
CA LEU A 78 -15.38 -4.87 8.44
C LEU A 78 -15.90 -3.43 8.34
N HIS A 79 -15.73 -2.60 9.38
CA HIS A 79 -16.10 -1.18 9.31
C HIS A 79 -15.21 -0.38 8.37
N TYR A 80 -14.01 -0.89 8.05
CA TYR A 80 -13.11 -0.29 7.05
C TYR A 80 -13.82 -0.07 5.71
N PHE A 81 -14.57 -1.08 5.24
CA PHE A 81 -15.24 -1.05 3.94
C PHE A 81 -16.49 -0.17 3.88
N ARG A 82 -16.91 0.42 5.01
CA ARG A 82 -18.03 1.37 5.03
C ARG A 82 -17.59 2.79 4.68
N ASP A 83 -16.31 3.07 4.78
CA ASP A 83 -15.76 4.36 4.40
C ASP A 83 -15.32 4.31 2.93
N ASN A 84 -15.94 5.16 2.11
CA ASN A 84 -15.64 5.26 0.69
C ASN A 84 -14.20 5.69 0.42
N TRP A 85 -13.59 6.48 1.31
CA TRP A 85 -12.20 6.91 1.16
C TRP A 85 -11.22 5.76 1.35
N ASN A 86 -11.47 4.92 2.36
CA ASN A 86 -10.69 3.71 2.60
C ASN A 86 -10.87 2.69 1.47
N ASN A 87 -12.09 2.57 0.93
CA ASN A 87 -12.35 1.72 -0.25
C ASN A 87 -11.58 2.19 -1.48
N PHE A 88 -11.50 3.50 -1.71
CA PHE A 88 -10.72 4.06 -2.81
C PHE A 88 -9.23 3.72 -2.67
N ASP A 89 -8.65 3.93 -1.49
CA ASP A 89 -7.24 3.60 -1.23
C ASP A 89 -6.97 2.09 -1.39
N PHE A 90 -7.89 1.24 -0.93
CA PHE A 90 -7.80 -0.21 -1.12
C PHE A 90 -7.77 -0.61 -2.60
N VAL A 91 -8.55 0.05 -3.46
CA VAL A 91 -8.51 -0.20 -4.91
C VAL A 91 -7.17 0.20 -5.51
N LEU A 92 -6.58 1.32 -5.07
CA LEU A 92 -5.24 1.74 -5.51
C LEU A 92 -4.16 0.71 -5.12
N VAL A 93 -4.23 0.19 -3.89
CA VAL A 93 -3.34 -0.89 -3.43
C VAL A 93 -3.48 -2.14 -4.30
N LEU A 94 -4.71 -2.56 -4.62
CA LEU A 94 -4.95 -3.72 -5.47
C LEU A 94 -4.36 -3.52 -6.88
N GLY A 95 -4.50 -2.33 -7.46
CA GLY A 95 -3.89 -1.99 -8.74
C GLY A 95 -2.36 -2.17 -8.72
N GLY A 96 -1.68 -1.61 -7.72
CA GLY A 96 -0.23 -1.72 -7.56
C GLY A 96 0.25 -3.16 -7.28
N LEU A 97 -0.50 -3.92 -6.48
CA LEU A 97 -0.20 -5.33 -6.21
C LEU A 97 -0.34 -6.18 -7.47
N ILE A 98 -1.39 -5.99 -8.27
CA ILE A 98 -1.57 -6.71 -9.54
C ILE A 98 -0.41 -6.38 -10.48
N SER A 99 -0.06 -5.11 -10.64
CA SER A 99 1.09 -4.68 -11.45
C SER A 99 2.37 -5.39 -11.01
N THR A 100 2.65 -5.40 -9.71
CA THR A 100 3.83 -6.06 -9.13
C THR A 100 3.83 -7.58 -9.38
N ILE A 101 2.70 -8.25 -9.19
CA ILE A 101 2.56 -9.69 -9.42
C ILE A 101 2.79 -10.03 -10.89
N VAL A 102 2.23 -9.22 -11.81
CA VAL A 102 2.41 -9.41 -13.25
C VAL A 102 3.89 -9.26 -13.62
N VAL A 103 4.55 -8.20 -13.16
CA VAL A 103 5.99 -7.99 -13.39
C VAL A 103 6.81 -9.14 -12.80
N PHE A 104 6.48 -9.61 -11.60
CA PHE A 104 7.19 -10.74 -11.00
C PHE A 104 7.01 -12.03 -11.80
N ALA A 105 5.79 -12.34 -12.23
CA ALA A 105 5.47 -13.53 -13.02
C ALA A 105 6.16 -13.50 -14.40
N THR A 106 6.19 -12.36 -15.08
CA THR A 106 6.88 -12.22 -16.38
C THR A 106 8.39 -12.38 -16.24
N ASN A 107 8.99 -11.84 -15.17
CA ASN A 107 10.41 -12.04 -14.89
C ASN A 107 10.74 -13.53 -14.65
N LEU A 108 9.94 -14.22 -13.82
CA LEU A 108 10.10 -15.67 -13.59
C LEU A 108 10.02 -16.49 -14.89
N ALA A 109 9.03 -16.21 -15.73
CA ALA A 109 8.87 -16.88 -17.01
C ALA A 109 10.10 -16.67 -17.92
N THR A 110 10.59 -15.43 -18.00
CA THR A 110 11.77 -15.09 -18.83
C THR A 110 13.03 -15.80 -18.35
N THR A 111 13.26 -15.88 -17.03
CA THR A 111 14.40 -16.63 -16.47
C THR A 111 14.28 -18.12 -16.74
N SER A 112 13.08 -18.71 -16.67
CA SER A 112 12.87 -20.15 -16.92
C SER A 112 13.09 -20.55 -18.38
N LEU A 113 12.89 -19.63 -19.33
CA LEU A 113 13.15 -19.86 -20.76
C LEU A 113 14.63 -19.65 -21.13
N ALA A 114 15.38 -18.94 -20.29
CA ALA A 114 16.80 -18.66 -20.48
C ALA A 114 17.73 -19.71 -19.83
N ALA A 115 17.18 -20.61 -19.01
CA ALA A 115 17.87 -21.72 -18.35
C ALA A 115 17.69 -23.02 -19.14
#